data_AF-A0A9X0A6G6-F1
#
_entry.id   AF-A0A9X0A6G6-F1
#
_cell.length_a   1.000
_cell.length_b   1.000
_cell.length_c   1.000
_cell.angle_alpha   90.00
_cell.angle_beta   90.00
_cell.angle_gamma   90.00
#
_symmetry.space_group_name_H-M   'P 1'
#
loop_
_entity.id
_entity.type
_entity.pdbx_description
1 polymer ?
#
loop_
_entity_poly.entity_id
_entity_poly.type
_entity_poly.pdbx_seq_one_letter_code
_entity_poly.pdbx_strand_id
1 'polypeptide(L)' 'MEAWDGPALFTFSDGRYIGAILDRNGLRPSRYYVTKQGFMVMASEVGVSTFADEEIVQKGRLRPGRMLLVDTALGFYS' A
#
# COMPACT_ATOMS: atom_id res chain seq x y z
N MET A 1 5.40 -22.86 12.54
CA MET A 1 6.39 -22.06 11.79
C MET A 1 6.70 -20.83 12.62
N GLU A 2 7.97 -20.48 12.79
CA GLU A 2 8.38 -19.26 13.50
C GLU A 2 8.18 -18.01 12.63
N ALA A 3 8.01 -16.84 13.26
CA ALA A 3 7.84 -15.59 12.53
C ALA A 3 9.15 -15.17 11.86
N TRP A 4 9.07 -14.75 10.59
CA TRP A 4 10.21 -14.18 9.86
C TRP A 4 10.34 -12.72 10.26
N ASP A 5 11.38 -12.40 11.03
CA ASP A 5 11.55 -11.08 11.64
C ASP A 5 12.58 -10.21 10.91
N GLY A 6 12.43 -8.90 11.08
CA GLY A 6 13.33 -7.89 10.52
C GLY A 6 12.60 -6.78 9.75
N PRO A 7 13.29 -5.68 9.41
CA PRO A 7 12.69 -4.56 8.69
C PRO A 7 12.23 -4.94 7.28
N ALA A 8 10.91 -5.06 7.08
CA ALA A 8 10.35 -5.55 5.83
C ALA A 8 9.07 -4.83 5.43
N LEU A 9 8.99 -4.50 4.14
CA LEU A 9 7.78 -4.15 3.43
C LEU A 9 7.73 -5.07 2.21
N PHE A 10 6.73 -5.94 2.16
CA PHE A 10 6.53 -6.82 1.01
C PHE A 10 5.36 -6.33 0.18
N THR A 11 5.54 -6.29 -1.13
CA THR A 11 4.45 -6.18 -2.10
C THR A 11 4.27 -7.52 -2.78
N PHE A 12 3.03 -7.86 -3.10
CA PHE A 12 2.71 -9.12 -3.76
C PHE A 12 1.53 -8.95 -4.70
N SER A 13 1.39 -9.90 -5.62
CA SER A 13 0.22 -10.06 -6.46
C SER A 13 0.04 -11.53 -6.80
N ASP A 14 -1.21 -11.99 -6.88
CA ASP A 14 -1.57 -13.33 -7.37
C ASP A 14 -2.32 -13.30 -8.71
N GLY A 15 -2.41 -12.12 -9.34
CA GLY A 15 -3.17 -11.88 -10.57
C GLY A 15 -4.59 -11.35 -10.33
N ARG A 16 -5.18 -11.55 -9.14
CA ARG A 16 -6.45 -10.90 -8.74
C ARG A 16 -6.23 -9.90 -7.63
N TYR A 17 -5.54 -10.31 -6.57
CA TYR A 17 -5.21 -9.46 -5.45
C TYR A 17 -3.84 -8.83 -5.66
N ILE A 18 -3.76 -7.54 -5.37
CA ILE A 18 -2.49 -6.82 -5.21
C ILE A 18 -2.45 -6.33 -3.78
N GLY A 19 -1.32 -6.48 -3.11
CA GLY A 19 -1.23 -6.04 -1.72
C GLY A 19 0.16 -5.70 -1.27
N ALA A 20 0.20 -5.12 -0.08
CA ALA A 20 1.43 -4.84 0.62
C ALA A 20 1.27 -5.04 2.13
N ILE A 21 2.26 -5.62 2.77
CA ILE A 21 2.28 -5.84 4.21
C ILE A 21 3.58 -5.31 4.80
N LEU A 22 3.43 -4.62 5.93
CA LEU A 22 4.53 -4.09 6.69
C LEU A 22 4.82 -5.00 7.89
N ASP A 23 6.10 -5.12 8.24
CA ASP A 23 6.53 -5.86 9.42
C ASP A 23 5.79 -5.39 10.70
N ARG A 24 5.79 -6.24 11.72
CA ARG A 24 5.07 -6.00 12.99
C ARG A 24 5.49 -4.73 13.72
N ASN A 25 6.69 -4.22 13.46
CA ASN A 25 7.26 -3.04 14.11
C ASN A 25 7.18 -1.79 13.20
N GLY A 26 6.89 -1.96 11.91
CA GLY A 26 6.74 -0.87 10.97
C GLY A 26 8.04 -0.16 10.61
N LEU A 27 9.11 -0.93 10.42
CA LEU A 27 10.47 -0.41 10.32
C LEU A 27 10.84 0.08 8.92
N ARG A 28 9.96 -0.13 7.92
CA ARG A 28 10.11 0.41 6.56
C ARG A 28 9.05 1.49 6.27
N PRO A 29 9.39 2.53 5.51
CA PRO A 29 8.41 3.51 5.11
C PRO A 29 7.50 2.93 4.01
N SER A 30 6.23 3.28 4.09
CA SER A 30 5.23 3.02 3.05
C SER A 30 4.22 4.16 3.06
N ARG A 31 3.95 4.72 1.88
CA ARG A 31 3.04 5.83 1.65
C ARG A 31 2.14 5.46 0.48
N TYR A 32 0.87 5.82 0.56
CA TYR A 32 -0.04 5.60 -0.55
C TYR A 32 -0.96 6.79 -0.80
N TYR A 33 -1.40 6.88 -2.04
CA TYR A 33 -2.41 7.80 -2.52
C TYR A 33 -3.55 7.03 -3.19
N VAL A 34 -4.77 7.51 -3.01
CA VAL A 34 -5.93 7.09 -3.81
C VAL A 34 -6.42 8.31 -4.57
N THR A 35 -6.64 8.18 -5.87
CA THR A 35 -7.12 9.26 -6.73
C THR A 35 -8.60 9.12 -7.04
N LYS A 36 -9.24 10.20 -7.48
CA LYS A 36 -10.64 10.25 -7.93
C LYS A 36 -10.92 9.30 -9.10
N GLN A 37 -9.89 8.95 -9.87
CA GLN A 37 -9.99 8.05 -11.02
C GLN A 37 -9.88 6.56 -10.61
N GLY A 38 -9.74 6.28 -9.31
CA GLY A 38 -9.63 4.92 -8.80
C GLY A 38 -8.21 4.34 -8.82
N PHE A 39 -7.18 5.17 -9.09
CA PHE A 39 -5.80 4.71 -8.95
C PHE A 39 -5.41 4.66 -7.48
N MET A 40 -4.84 3.53 -7.07
CA MET A 40 -4.12 3.40 -5.81
C MET A 40 -2.62 3.25 -6.11
N VAL A 41 -1.82 4.17 -5.59
CA VAL A 41 -0.36 4.14 -5.74
C VAL A 41 0.26 4.01 -4.36
N MET A 42 1.06 2.98 -4.14
CA MET A 42 1.86 2.81 -2.92
C MET A 42 3.35 2.79 -3.28
N ALA A 43 4.14 3.56 -2.55
CA ALA A 43 5.58 3.59 -2.68
C ALA A 43 6.25 3.74 -1.30
N SER A 44 7.56 3.53 -1.25
CA SER A 44 8.34 3.74 -0.03
C SER A 44 8.39 5.22 0.39
N GLU A 45 8.25 6.13 -0.56
CA GLU A 45 8.37 7.58 -0.35
C GLU A 45 7.25 8.36 -1.04
N VAL A 46 7.10 9.63 -0.68
CA VAL A 46 6.20 10.58 -1.34
C VAL A 46 6.89 11.18 -2.57
N GLY A 47 6.13 11.55 -3.61
CA GLY A 47 6.67 12.21 -4.81
C GLY A 47 7.24 11.27 -5.88
N VAL A 48 7.09 9.95 -5.72
CA VAL A 48 7.45 8.96 -6.76
C VAL A 48 6.54 9.06 -7.99
N SER A 49 5.30 9.51 -7.79
CA SER A 49 4.35 9.80 -8.87
C SER A 49 3.66 11.13 -8.60
N THR A 50 3.48 11.93 -9.64
CA THR A 50 2.89 13.26 -9.57
C THR A 50 1.42 13.19 -9.96
N PHE A 51 0.55 13.64 -9.07
CA PHE A 51 -0.88 13.83 -9.30
C PHE A 51 -1.23 15.26 -8.90
N ALA A 52 -2.23 15.87 -9.55
CA ALA A 52 -2.74 17.15 -9.09
C ALA A 52 -3.40 16.96 -7.71
N ASP A 53 -3.22 17.90 -6.78
CA ASP A 53 -3.72 17.73 -5.42
C ASP A 53 -5.25 17.58 -5.38
N GLU A 54 -5.96 18.21 -6.32
CA GLU A 54 -7.41 18.09 -6.46
C GLU A 54 -7.84 16.70 -6.93
N GLU A 55 -6.96 15.89 -7.51
CA GLU A 55 -7.25 14.52 -7.93
C GLU A 55 -7.13 13.51 -6.79
N ILE A 56 -6.48 13.87 -5.68
CA ILE A 56 -6.20 12.95 -4.57
C ILE A 56 -7.37 12.94 -3.58
N VAL A 57 -7.99 11.78 -3.37
CA VAL A 57 -9.07 11.60 -2.39
C VAL A 57 -8.55 11.14 -1.03
N GLN A 58 -7.40 10.45 -1.00
CA GLN A 58 -6.83 9.93 0.23
C GLN A 58 -5.30 9.92 0.14
N LYS A 59 -4.65 10.35 1.24
CA LYS A 59 -3.20 10.19 1.48
C LYS A 59 -3.04 9.38 2.75
N GLY A 60 -2.19 8.35 2.72
CA GLY A 60 -2.04 7.44 3.84
C GLY A 60 -0.67 6.79 3.96
N ARG A 61 -0.51 6.00 5.02
CA ARG A 61 0.65 5.14 5.26
C ARG A 61 0.20 3.80 5.82
N LEU A 62 0.91 2.73 5.46
CA LEU A 62 0.74 1.43 6.11
C LEU A 62 1.18 1.51 7.58
N ARG A 63 0.41 0.86 8.44
CA ARG A 63 0.67 0.78 9.88
C ARG A 63 1.38 -0.55 10.19
N PRO A 64 2.17 -0.63 11.28
CA PRO A 64 2.82 -1.87 11.69
C PRO A 64 1.84 -3.06 11.72
N GLY A 65 2.21 -4.19 11.13
CA GLY A 65 1.40 -5.40 11.06
C GLY A 65 0.06 -5.28 10.33
N ARG A 66 -0.17 -4.21 9.57
CA ARG A 66 -1.36 -4.05 8.71
C ARG A 66 -1.01 -4.34 7.25
N MET A 67 -2.03 -4.72 6.51
CA MET A 67 -1.96 -4.98 5.07
C MET A 67 -2.83 -3.95 4.33
N LEU A 68 -2.32 -3.50 3.20
CA LEU A 68 -3.08 -2.83 2.15
C LEU A 68 -3.42 -3.91 1.14
N LEU A 69 -4.70 -4.09 0.81
CA LEU A 69 -5.14 -5.12 -0.13
C LEU A 69 -6.12 -4.52 -1.12
N VAL A 70 -5.94 -4.85 -2.40
CA VAL A 70 -6.82 -4.45 -3.50
C VAL A 70 -7.33 -5.73 -4.19
N ASP A 71 -8.65 -5.86 -4.31
CA ASP A 71 -9.29 -6.87 -5.17
C ASP A 71 -9.54 -6.24 -6.54
N THR A 72 -8.73 -6.58 -7.53
CA THR A 72 -8.84 -5.99 -8.87
C THR A 72 -10.08 -6.46 -9.63
N ALA A 73 -10.72 -7.56 -9.21
CA ALA A 73 -11.96 -8.04 -9.82
C ALA A 73 -13.19 -7.27 -9.32
N LEU A 74 -13.18 -6.82 -8.06
CA LEU A 74 -14.30 -6.12 -7.43
C LEU A 74 -14.11 -4.59 -7.32
N GLY A 75 -12.88 -4.09 -7.53
CA GLY A 75 -12.56 -2.68 -7.34
C GLY A 75 -12.59 -2.23 -5.88
N PHE A 76 -12.41 -3.16 -4.93
CA PHE A 76 -12.43 -2.90 -3.50
C PHE A 76 -11.00 -2.84 -2.93
N TYR A 77 -10.79 -2.00 -1.91
CA TYR A 77 -9.54 -1.96 -1.15
C TYR A 77 -9.77 -1.79 0.35
N SER A 78 -8.79 -2.26 1.15
CA SER A 78 -8.76 -2.13 2.63
C SER A 78 -7.45 -1.59 3.16
#